data_AF-A0A820W3B6-F1
#
_entry.id   AF-A0A820W3B6-F1
#
_cell.length_a   1.000
_cell.length_b   1.000
_cell.length_c   1.000
_cell.angle_alpha   90.00
_cell.angle_beta   90.00
_cell.angle_gamma   90.00
#
_symmetry.space_group_name_H-M   'P 1'
#
loop_
_entity.id
_entity.type
_entity.pdbx_description
1 polymer ?
#
loop_
_entity_poly.entity_id
_entity_poly.type
_entity_poly.pdbx_seq_one_letter_code
_entity_poly.pdbx_strand_id
1 'polypeptide(L)'
;MIDGKSRLFIKPFSDDKCMWQLTFKVSRDDDIYNQLSQNDLDGLLNKAKHTMKDWYRPITKLMDDTCVSDVRAGPIFDRDPLEAIEKDVACVTMLGDAVHPMSPFKGQGANQALMDAVSL
;
A
#
# COMPACT_ATOMS: atom_id res chain seq x y z
N MET A 1 10.46 19.98 7.45
CA MET A 1 9.78 19.36 8.61
C MET A 1 8.89 18.22 8.14
N ILE A 2 8.69 17.17 8.94
CA ILE A 2 7.79 16.05 8.62
C ILE A 2 6.37 16.41 9.09
N ASP A 3 5.34 16.00 8.35
CA ASP A 3 3.94 16.46 8.54
C ASP A 3 3.19 15.80 9.71
N GLY A 4 3.77 14.77 10.34
CA GLY A 4 3.16 14.01 11.43
C GLY A 4 1.93 13.17 11.06
N LYS A 5 1.57 13.09 9.77
CA LYS A 5 0.35 12.42 9.27
C LYS A 5 0.64 11.38 8.20
N SER A 6 1.63 11.64 7.36
CA SER A 6 2.06 10.73 6.30
C SER A 6 3.19 9.84 6.79
N ARG A 7 3.23 8.61 6.29
CA ARG A 7 4.28 7.63 6.57
C ARG A 7 5.04 7.35 5.28
N LEU A 8 6.36 7.47 5.35
CA LEU A 8 7.26 7.07 4.29
C LEU A 8 8.06 5.87 4.76
N PHE A 9 8.00 4.79 4.00
CA PHE A 9 8.84 3.62 4.16
C PHE A 9 9.82 3.55 2.98
N ILE A 10 11.10 3.34 3.27
CA ILE A 10 12.15 3.20 2.26
C ILE A 10 12.95 1.94 2.59
N LYS A 11 13.23 1.12 1.57
CA LYS A 11 14.12 -0.03 1.69
C LYS A 11 15.07 -0.11 0.50
N PRO A 12 16.31 -0.60 0.69
CA PRO A 12 17.20 -0.90 -0.44
C PRO A 12 16.57 -1.98 -1.31
N PHE A 13 16.81 -1.89 -2.62
CA PHE A 13 16.38 -2.87 -3.62
C PHE A 13 17.57 -3.48 -4.36
N SER A 14 18.54 -2.64 -4.75
CA SER A 14 19.83 -3.02 -5.31
C SER A 14 20.91 -2.03 -4.83
N ASP A 15 22.15 -2.21 -5.27
CA ASP A 15 23.29 -1.34 -4.92
C ASP A 15 23.05 0.13 -5.28
N ASP A 16 22.18 0.40 -6.25
CA ASP A 16 21.88 1.71 -6.82
C ASP A 16 20.40 2.11 -6.76
N LYS A 17 19.51 1.27 -6.20
CA LYS A 17 18.06 1.52 -6.17
C LYS A 17 17.47 1.27 -4.80
N CYS A 18 16.44 2.06 -4.48
CA CYS A 18 15.57 1.80 -3.34
C CYS A 18 14.11 1.76 -3.77
N MET A 19 13.32 0.97 -3.04
CA MET A 19 11.86 1.03 -3.10
C MET A 19 11.38 1.98 -2.02
N TRP A 20 10.39 2.81 -2.34
CA TRP A 20 9.72 3.67 -1.39
C TRP A 20 8.20 3.48 -1.45
N GLN A 21 7.55 3.72 -0.32
CA GLN A 21 6.10 3.71 -0.18
C GLN A 21 5.69 4.90 0.67
N LEU A 22 4.87 5.77 0.11
CA LEU A 22 4.19 6.83 0.85
C LEU A 22 2.77 6.38 1.18
N THR A 23 2.34 6.59 2.42
CA THR A 23 0.96 6.34 2.84
C THR A 23 0.45 7.51 3.66
N PHE A 24 -0.74 8.00 3.31
CA PHE A 24 -1.39 9.12 3.98
C PHE A 24 -2.90 8.91 3.99
N LYS A 25 -3.59 9.58 4.91
CA LYS A 25 -5.05 9.56 4.97
C LYS A 25 -5.62 10.47 3.89
N VAL A 26 -6.69 10.02 3.26
CA VAL A 26 -7.41 10.76 2.23
C VAL A 26 -8.88 10.88 2.65
N SER A 27 -9.45 12.08 2.53
CA SER A 27 -10.90 12.28 2.64
C SER A 27 -11.63 11.70 1.44
N ARG A 28 -12.90 11.30 1.61
CA ARG A 28 -13.72 10.77 0.51
C ARG A 28 -13.90 11.75 -0.66
N ASP A 29 -13.85 13.06 -0.38
CA ASP A 29 -14.03 14.11 -1.38
C ASP A 29 -12.72 14.54 -2.06
N ASP A 30 -11.58 13.87 -1.77
CA ASP A 30 -10.32 14.17 -2.46
C ASP A 30 -10.35 13.59 -3.88
N ASP A 31 -9.86 14.36 -4.84
CA ASP A 31 -9.78 13.99 -6.26
C ASP A 31 -8.88 12.77 -6.53
N ILE A 32 -8.11 12.32 -5.53
CA ILE A 32 -7.27 11.13 -5.63
C ILE A 32 -8.05 9.89 -6.09
N TYR A 33 -9.34 9.75 -5.72
CA TYR A 33 -10.15 8.61 -6.15
C TYR A 33 -10.44 8.66 -7.64
N ASN A 34 -10.68 9.86 -8.18
CA ASN A 34 -10.83 10.06 -9.63
C ASN A 34 -9.51 9.76 -10.34
N GLN A 35 -8.39 10.31 -9.84
CA GLN A 35 -7.05 10.04 -10.38
C GLN A 35 -6.72 8.54 -10.38
N LEU A 36 -7.01 7.83 -9.29
CA LEU A 36 -6.86 6.38 -9.20
C LEU A 36 -7.72 5.65 -10.23
N SER A 37 -9.00 6.04 -10.38
CA SER A 37 -9.90 5.42 -11.35
C SER A 37 -9.48 5.63 -12.81
N GLN A 38 -8.84 6.77 -13.10
CA GLN A 38 -8.33 7.11 -14.42
C GLN A 38 -6.89 6.58 -14.65
N ASN A 39 -6.29 5.97 -13.63
CA ASN A 39 -4.89 5.55 -13.62
C ASN A 39 -3.92 6.69 -13.99
N ASP A 40 -4.21 7.91 -13.48
CA ASP A 40 -3.38 9.11 -13.65
C ASP A 40 -2.17 9.05 -12.70
N LEU A 41 -1.18 8.24 -13.07
CA LEU A 41 0.03 8.03 -12.26
C LEU A 41 0.88 9.31 -12.14
N ASP A 42 0.87 10.18 -13.16
CA ASP A 42 1.53 11.48 -13.12
C ASP A 42 0.89 12.39 -12.06
N GLY A 43 -0.44 12.52 -12.06
CA GLY A 43 -1.17 13.28 -11.07
C GLY A 43 -0.96 12.75 -9.64
N LEU A 44 -0.94 11.43 -9.48
CA LEU A 44 -0.70 10.78 -8.19
C LEU A 44 0.73 11.00 -7.68
N LEU A 45 1.73 10.89 -8.55
CA LEU A 45 3.12 11.19 -8.20
C LEU A 45 3.29 12.67 -7.84
N ASN A 46 2.65 13.58 -8.58
CA ASN A 46 2.67 15.01 -8.28
C ASN A 46 2.01 15.33 -6.93
N LYS A 47 0.89 14.67 -6.59
CA LYS A 47 0.27 14.78 -5.27
C LYS A 47 1.23 14.29 -4.18
N ALA A 48 1.91 13.15 -4.39
CA ALA A 48 2.89 12.63 -3.44
C ALA A 48 4.08 13.61 -3.23
N LYS A 49 4.61 14.18 -4.31
CA LYS A 49 5.63 15.24 -4.26
C LYS A 49 5.14 16.46 -3.48
N HIS A 50 3.90 16.90 -3.72
CA HIS A 50 3.30 18.02 -3.01
C HIS A 50 3.19 17.75 -1.50
N THR A 51 2.74 16.56 -1.10
CA THR A 51 2.63 16.14 0.31
C THR A 51 3.98 16.22 1.04
N MET A 52 5.08 15.94 0.34
CA MET A 52 6.42 15.90 0.92
C MET A 52 7.29 17.12 0.58
N LYS A 53 6.73 18.18 -0.03
CA LYS A 53 7.52 19.33 -0.53
C LYS A 53 8.43 19.98 0.51
N ASP A 54 8.01 19.97 1.78
CA ASP A 54 8.72 20.59 2.91
C ASP A 54 9.58 19.59 3.70
N TRP A 55 9.68 18.34 3.23
CA TRP A 55 10.46 17.29 3.89
C TRP A 55 11.95 17.43 3.57
N TYR A 56 12.77 16.58 4.19
CA TYR A 56 14.23 16.62 4.03
C TYR A 56 14.64 16.40 2.57
N ARG A 57 15.56 17.21 2.05
CA ARG A 57 15.90 17.29 0.61
C ARG A 57 16.23 15.96 -0.08
N PRO A 58 16.94 14.99 0.53
CA PRO A 58 17.14 13.67 -0.05
C PRO A 58 15.83 12.90 -0.35
N ILE A 59 14.79 13.10 0.46
CA ILE A 59 13.47 12.49 0.22
C ILE A 59 12.82 13.13 -1.00
N THR A 60 12.82 14.46 -1.10
CA THR A 60 12.23 15.13 -2.27
C THR A 60 13.00 14.80 -3.54
N LYS A 61 14.33 14.72 -3.48
CA LYS A 61 15.17 14.26 -4.60
C LYS A 61 14.83 12.83 -5.05
N LEU A 62 14.63 11.90 -4.12
CA LEU A 62 14.22 10.52 -4.44
C LEU A 62 12.94 10.48 -5.29
N MET A 63 11.98 11.35 -4.95
CA MET A 63 10.70 11.45 -5.68
C MET A 63 10.87 12.08 -7.06
N ASP A 64 11.78 13.05 -7.18
CA ASP A 64 12.11 13.68 -8.46
C ASP A 64 12.81 12.73 -9.42
N ASP A 65 13.63 11.83 -8.90
CA ASP A 65 14.32 10.78 -9.66
C ASP A 65 13.41 9.55 -9.94
N THR A 66 12.18 9.52 -9.42
CA THR A 66 11.25 8.39 -9.64
C THR A 66 10.59 8.46 -11.01
N CYS A 67 10.74 7.39 -11.81
CA CYS A 67 10.04 7.24 -13.08
C CYS A 67 8.57 6.89 -12.88
N VAL A 68 7.66 7.55 -13.60
CA VAL A 68 6.21 7.32 -13.51
C VAL A 68 5.83 5.89 -13.88
N SER A 69 6.58 5.24 -14.79
CA SER A 69 6.33 3.83 -15.15
C SER A 69 6.53 2.86 -13.99
N ASP A 70 7.29 3.25 -12.97
CA ASP A 70 7.57 2.45 -11.77
C ASP A 70 6.59 2.74 -10.63
N VAL A 71 5.71 3.74 -10.80
CA VAL A 71 4.72 4.11 -9.80
C VAL A 71 3.54 3.14 -9.84
N ARG A 72 3.17 2.67 -8.66
CA ARG A 72 1.91 1.99 -8.39
C ARG A 72 1.19 2.73 -7.27
N ALA A 73 -0.11 2.90 -7.42
CA ALA A 73 -0.93 3.58 -6.45
C ALA A 73 -2.27 2.84 -6.33
N GLY A 74 -2.80 2.80 -5.12
CA GLY A 74 -4.05 2.13 -4.83
C GLY A 74 -4.54 2.48 -3.44
N PRO A 75 -5.86 2.43 -3.22
CA PRO A 75 -6.40 2.53 -1.87
C PRO A 75 -5.97 1.31 -1.06
N ILE A 76 -5.70 1.53 0.22
CA ILE A 76 -5.44 0.45 1.17
C ILE A 76 -6.75 0.17 1.91
N PHE A 77 -7.22 -1.07 1.81
CA PHE A 77 -8.39 -1.54 2.53
C PHE A 77 -7.99 -2.67 3.47
N ASP A 78 -8.68 -2.73 4.61
CA ASP A 78 -8.71 -3.88 5.51
C ASP A 78 -10.17 -4.20 5.85
N ARG A 79 -10.38 -5.37 6.45
CA ARG A 79 -11.70 -5.79 6.92
C ARG A 79 -11.53 -6.72 8.13
N ASP A 80 -12.57 -6.84 8.94
CA ASP A 80 -12.57 -7.84 10.01
C ASP A 80 -12.49 -9.26 9.43
N PRO A 81 -11.70 -10.17 10.02
CA PRO A 81 -11.60 -11.55 9.56
C PRO A 81 -12.98 -12.24 9.51
N LEU A 82 -13.18 -13.15 8.55
CA LEU A 82 -14.37 -14.00 8.54
C LEU A 82 -14.37 -14.92 9.76
N GLU A 83 -15.48 -14.94 10.50
CA GLU A 83 -15.62 -15.80 11.69
C GLU A 83 -15.85 -17.27 11.33
N ALA A 84 -16.47 -17.55 10.17
CA ALA A 84 -16.70 -18.89 9.67
C ALA A 84 -16.55 -18.93 8.14
N ILE A 85 -15.83 -19.94 7.64
CA ILE A 85 -15.80 -20.29 6.22
C ILE A 85 -16.95 -21.27 6.01
N GLU A 86 -17.92 -20.93 5.15
CA GLU A 86 -19.04 -21.82 4.82
C GLU A 86 -18.51 -23.17 4.36
N LYS A 87 -18.86 -24.24 5.09
CA LYS A 87 -18.42 -25.62 4.80
C LYS A 87 -19.40 -26.37 3.89
N ASP A 88 -20.38 -25.65 3.34
CA ASP A 88 -21.47 -26.22 2.56
C ASP A 88 -21.04 -26.62 1.14
N VAL A 89 -19.85 -26.16 0.70
CA VAL A 89 -19.22 -26.57 -0.55
C VAL A 89 -18.13 -27.62 -0.25
N ALA A 90 -18.34 -28.84 -0.75
CA ALA A 90 -17.38 -29.92 -0.58
C ALA A 90 -16.03 -29.59 -1.22
N CYS A 91 -14.94 -29.88 -0.52
CA CYS A 91 -13.55 -29.73 -0.99
C CYS A 91 -13.13 -28.29 -1.36
N VAL A 92 -13.76 -27.28 -0.76
CA VAL A 92 -13.38 -25.87 -0.93
C VAL A 92 -13.01 -25.27 0.43
N THR A 93 -11.97 -24.43 0.45
CA THR A 93 -11.57 -23.64 1.62
C THR A 93 -11.01 -22.29 1.17
N MET A 94 -10.87 -21.35 2.10
CA MET A 94 -10.29 -20.02 1.87
C MET A 94 -9.12 -19.82 2.84
N LEU A 95 -8.07 -19.14 2.39
CA LEU A 95 -6.88 -18.83 3.20
C LEU A 95 -6.41 -17.41 2.88
N GLY A 96 -5.54 -16.83 3.71
CA GLY A 96 -4.92 -15.54 3.44
C GLY A 96 -5.92 -14.38 3.38
N ASP A 97 -5.65 -13.42 2.49
CA ASP A 97 -6.48 -12.21 2.30
C ASP A 97 -7.95 -12.51 1.97
N ALA A 98 -8.28 -13.71 1.49
CA ALA A 98 -9.67 -14.13 1.29
C ALA A 98 -10.44 -14.24 2.62
N VAL A 99 -9.74 -14.56 3.72
CA VAL A 99 -10.32 -14.74 5.05
C VAL A 99 -10.06 -13.52 5.93
N HIS A 100 -8.82 -13.02 5.95
CA HIS A 100 -8.37 -11.98 6.88
C HIS A 100 -7.55 -10.86 6.19
N PRO A 101 -8.14 -10.12 5.25
CA PRO A 101 -7.44 -9.04 4.56
C PRO A 101 -7.07 -7.93 5.56
N MET A 102 -5.79 -7.58 5.60
CA MET A 102 -5.24 -6.66 6.59
C MET A 102 -4.39 -5.57 5.95
N SER A 103 -4.33 -4.41 6.60
CA SER A 103 -3.45 -3.35 6.16
C SER A 103 -1.97 -3.76 6.29
N PRO A 104 -1.09 -3.37 5.35
CA PRO A 104 0.26 -3.92 5.26
C PRO A 104 1.22 -3.42 6.35
N PHE A 105 0.76 -2.55 7.26
CA PHE A 105 1.60 -1.82 8.19
C PHE A 105 2.32 -2.68 9.24
N LYS A 106 1.83 -3.91 9.50
CA LYS A 106 2.48 -4.86 10.40
C LYS A 106 3.30 -5.92 9.65
N GLY A 107 3.22 -5.99 8.32
CA GLY A 107 3.92 -7.00 7.52
C GLY A 107 3.53 -8.45 7.85
N GLN A 108 2.30 -8.70 8.33
CA GLN A 108 1.88 -10.02 8.79
C GLN A 108 1.03 -10.81 7.77
N GLY A 109 0.48 -10.18 6.73
CA GLY A 109 -0.48 -10.82 5.83
C GLY A 109 0.04 -12.12 5.20
N ALA A 110 1.21 -12.06 4.58
CA ALA A 110 1.83 -13.23 3.95
C ALA A 110 2.16 -14.33 4.98
N ASN A 111 2.68 -13.98 6.15
CA ASN A 111 3.00 -14.95 7.19
C ASN A 111 1.73 -15.63 7.71
N GLN A 112 0.63 -14.88 7.87
CA GLN A 112 -0.64 -15.44 8.31
C GLN A 112 -1.19 -16.42 7.26
N ALA A 113 -1.14 -16.07 5.97
CA ALA A 113 -1.54 -16.98 4.90
C ALA A 113 -0.73 -18.29 4.91
N LEU A 114 0.58 -18.23 5.20
CA LEU A 114 1.43 -19.41 5.35
C LEU A 114 1.02 -20.26 6.56
N MET A 115 0.68 -19.63 7.69
CA MET A 115 0.18 -20.34 8.87
C MET A 115 -1.16 -21.04 8.60
N ASP A 116 -2.04 -20.41 7.81
CA ASP A 116 -3.29 -21.06 7.40
C ASP A 116 -2.99 -22.31 6.55
N ALA A 117 -2.05 -22.22 5.61
CA ALA A 117 -1.67 -23.33 4.75
C ALA A 117 -1.04 -24.51 5.52
N VAL A 118 -0.33 -24.24 6.61
CA VAL A 118 0.20 -25.28 7.51
C VAL A 118 -0.91 -25.94 8.34
N SER A 119 -2.00 -25.22 8.61
CA SER A 119 -3.10 -25.70 9.46
C SER A 119 -4.19 -26.45 8.69
N LEU A 120 -4.08 -26.50 7.36
CA LEU A 120 -5.02 -27.18 6.47
C LEU A 120 -4.70 -28.67 6.31
#